data_AF-A0AAE4CDP2-F1
#
_entry.id   AF-A0AAE4CDP2-F1
#
_cell.length_a   1.000
_cell.length_b   1.000
_cell.length_c   1.000
_cell.angle_alpha   90.00
_cell.angle_beta   90.00
_cell.angle_gamma   90.00
#
_symmetry.space_group_name_H-M   'P 1'
#
loop_
_entity.id
_entity.type
_entity.pdbx_description
1 polymer ?
#
loop_
_entity_poly.entity_id
_entity_poly.type
_entity_poly.pdbx_seq_one_letter_code
_entity_poly.pdbx_strand_id
1 'polypeptide(L)'
;MTTTSETPPARYVAALGLGIALLTVMVLNLIFGDTGRPWANAILLPAALIVTSGLVLLTRGRGYTFLGYLILCAGLIVATVGALLIAKRMTWGWPLMITLPCLAVAGTYLWAPRHPVARALHRTVAGLALLAATLGPAFLLLRTALFTWPAHWWALYMIAAGAVVLLNALELPRHPIRYRLQGATLLAGPAIIAMLLGFRFLTGALP
;
A
#
# COMPACT_ATOMS: atom_id res chain seq x y z
N MET A 1 -14.67 -19.08 29.82
CA MET A 1 -13.41 -19.66 29.29
C MET A 1 -12.77 -18.65 28.36
N THR A 2 -11.79 -17.90 28.86
CA THR A 2 -11.00 -16.92 28.09
C THR A 2 -9.85 -17.65 27.42
N THR A 3 -9.95 -17.90 26.12
CA THR A 3 -8.80 -18.29 25.31
C THR A 3 -7.84 -17.11 25.23
N THR A 4 -6.83 -17.08 26.10
CA THR A 4 -5.68 -16.20 25.92
C THR A 4 -4.96 -16.67 24.67
N SER A 5 -5.16 -15.98 23.55
CA SER A 5 -4.32 -16.17 22.37
C SER A 5 -2.90 -15.79 22.75
N GLU A 6 -2.07 -16.77 23.10
CA GLU A 6 -0.66 -16.57 23.37
C GLU A 6 0.00 -16.07 22.07
N THR A 7 0.26 -14.77 22.00
CA THR A 7 1.07 -14.21 20.93
C THR A 7 2.45 -14.86 21.01
N PRO A 8 3.01 -15.39 19.90
CA PRO A 8 4.32 -16.02 19.92
C PRO A 8 5.35 -15.04 20.49
N PRO A 9 6.24 -15.47 21.40
CA PRO A 9 7.12 -14.55 22.08
C PRO A 9 8.05 -13.89 21.07
N ALA A 10 8.23 -12.57 21.22
CA ALA A 10 8.87 -11.68 20.24
C ALA A 10 10.23 -12.17 19.72
N ARG A 11 10.95 -12.98 20.50
CA ARG A 11 12.21 -13.64 20.12
C ARG A 11 12.07 -14.62 18.94
N TYR A 12 10.98 -15.41 18.87
CA TYR A 12 10.76 -16.34 17.76
C TYR A 12 10.36 -15.59 16.49
N VAL A 13 9.58 -14.52 16.63
CA VAL A 13 9.20 -13.65 15.51
C VAL A 13 10.41 -12.87 15.00
N ALA A 14 11.29 -12.42 15.90
CA ALA A 14 12.58 -11.84 15.52
C ALA A 14 13.45 -12.83 14.75
N ALA A 15 13.63 -14.04 15.28
CA ALA A 15 14.47 -15.07 14.66
C ALA A 15 13.93 -15.52 13.30
N LEU A 16 12.62 -15.76 13.20
CA LEU A 16 11.96 -16.17 11.96
C LEU A 16 11.92 -15.02 10.94
N GLY A 17 11.57 -13.80 11.39
CA GLY A 17 11.57 -12.61 10.54
C GLY A 17 12.96 -12.29 9.98
N LEU A 18 13.99 -12.35 10.84
CA LEU A 18 15.38 -12.16 10.42
C LEU A 18 15.82 -13.28 9.48
N GLY A 19 15.50 -14.53 9.80
CA GLY A 19 15.84 -15.69 8.98
C GLY A 19 15.26 -15.58 7.56
N ILE A 20 13.97 -15.24 7.45
CA ILE A 20 13.31 -15.02 6.15
C ILE A 20 13.93 -13.84 5.41
N ALA A 21 14.18 -12.72 6.10
CA ALA A 21 14.73 -11.52 5.48
C ALA A 21 16.16 -11.77 4.97
N LEU A 22 17.03 -12.39 5.77
CA LEU A 22 18.39 -12.76 5.36
C LEU A 22 18.40 -13.81 4.26
N LEU A 23 17.52 -14.81 4.31
CA LEU A 23 17.36 -15.77 3.23
C LEU A 23 16.93 -15.09 1.94
N THR A 24 16.04 -14.10 2.01
CA THR A 24 15.65 -13.29 0.85
C THR A 24 16.85 -12.52 0.29
N VAL A 25 17.68 -11.92 1.14
CA VAL A 25 18.93 -11.27 0.71
C VAL A 25 19.89 -12.26 0.04
N MET A 26 20.04 -13.46 0.61
CA MET A 26 20.89 -14.51 0.05
C MET A 26 20.39 -14.96 -1.33
N VAL A 27 19.09 -15.22 -1.47
CA VAL A 27 18.47 -15.64 -2.73
C VAL A 27 18.59 -14.55 -3.79
N LEU A 28 18.36 -13.28 -3.45
CA LEU A 28 18.54 -12.17 -4.38
C LEU A 28 19.98 -12.04 -4.87
N ASN A 29 20.96 -12.22 -3.98
CA ASN A 29 22.37 -12.24 -4.36
C ASN A 29 22.74 -13.47 -5.21
N LEU A 30 22.13 -14.64 -4.96
CA LEU A 30 22.38 -15.85 -5.74
C LEU A 30 21.83 -15.73 -7.17
N ILE A 31 20.62 -15.18 -7.32
CA ILE A 31 19.92 -15.10 -8.61
C ILE A 31 20.47 -13.97 -9.48
N PHE A 32 20.75 -12.81 -8.88
CA PHE A 32 21.09 -11.58 -9.61
C PHE A 32 22.54 -11.11 -9.40
N GLY A 33 23.29 -11.79 -8.54
CA GLY A 33 24.66 -11.44 -8.23
C GLY A 33 25.64 -12.23 -9.09
N ASP A 34 26.26 -11.54 -10.05
CA ASP A 34 27.68 -11.76 -10.31
C ASP A 34 28.41 -11.45 -8.99
N THR A 35 28.76 -12.52 -8.25
CA THR A 35 29.53 -12.74 -7.01
C THR A 35 30.31 -11.60 -6.28
N GLY A 36 29.96 -10.31 -6.36
CA GLY A 36 30.86 -9.26 -5.85
C GLY A 36 30.33 -7.83 -5.76
N ARG A 37 29.06 -7.60 -5.38
CA ARG A 37 28.54 -6.23 -5.15
C ARG A 37 28.41 -5.93 -3.65
N PRO A 38 29.47 -5.50 -2.95
CA PRO A 38 29.39 -5.20 -1.51
C PRO A 38 28.37 -4.09 -1.20
N TRP A 39 28.14 -3.18 -2.15
CA TRP A 39 27.12 -2.13 -2.02
C TRP A 39 25.68 -2.67 -1.95
N ALA A 40 25.40 -3.83 -2.57
CA ALA A 40 24.09 -4.46 -2.55
C ALA A 40 23.72 -4.91 -1.12
N ASN A 41 24.68 -5.55 -0.45
CA ASN A 41 24.53 -5.97 0.94
C ASN A 41 24.47 -4.76 1.89
N ALA A 42 25.16 -3.66 1.57
CA ALA A 42 25.06 -2.42 2.33
C ALA A 42 23.65 -1.80 2.32
N ILE A 43 22.79 -2.17 1.36
CA ILE A 43 21.39 -1.72 1.30
C ILE A 43 20.44 -2.80 1.84
N LEU A 44 20.61 -4.05 1.39
CA LEU A 44 19.70 -5.14 1.71
C LEU A 44 19.79 -5.62 3.16
N LEU A 45 20.98 -5.65 3.76
CA LEU A 45 21.13 -6.10 5.15
C LEU A 45 20.48 -5.11 6.13
N PRO A 46 20.70 -3.78 6.03
CA PRO A 46 19.93 -2.83 6.83
C PRO A 46 18.43 -2.93 6.58
N ALA A 47 17.99 -3.12 5.34
CA ALA A 47 16.57 -3.29 5.03
C ALA A 47 15.96 -4.52 5.74
N ALA A 48 16.67 -5.66 5.75
CA ALA A 48 16.26 -6.87 6.46
C ALA A 48 16.14 -6.64 7.98
N LEU A 49 17.08 -5.88 8.57
CA LEU A 49 17.03 -5.49 9.99
C LEU A 49 15.86 -4.56 10.28
N ILE A 50 15.57 -3.59 9.41
CA ILE A 50 14.44 -2.66 9.55
C ILE A 50 13.11 -3.45 9.47
N VAL A 51 12.94 -4.32 8.48
CA VAL A 51 11.76 -5.20 8.35
C VAL A 51 11.56 -6.04 9.61
N THR A 52 12.63 -6.68 10.09
CA THR A 52 12.57 -7.51 11.28
C THR A 52 12.24 -6.70 12.53
N SER A 53 12.83 -5.51 12.68
CA SER A 53 12.53 -4.59 13.79
C SER A 53 11.05 -4.17 13.78
N GLY A 54 10.50 -3.88 12.60
CA GLY A 54 9.09 -3.60 12.42
C GLY A 54 8.20 -4.78 12.84
N LEU A 55 8.49 -5.99 12.35
CA LEU A 55 7.79 -7.23 12.73
C LEU A 55 7.81 -7.47 14.24
N VAL A 56 8.96 -7.30 14.89
CA VAL A 56 9.08 -7.45 16.34
C VAL A 56 8.22 -6.44 17.08
N LEU A 57 8.23 -5.17 16.66
CA LEU A 57 7.41 -4.13 17.28
C LEU A 57 5.91 -4.40 17.12
N LEU A 58 5.47 -4.99 16.00
CA LEU A 58 4.08 -5.41 15.80
C LEU A 58 3.61 -6.43 16.86
N THR A 59 4.53 -7.28 17.35
CA THR A 59 4.21 -8.31 18.36
C THR A 59 4.19 -7.79 19.80
N ARG A 60 4.67 -6.56 20.06
CA ARG A 60 4.74 -5.97 21.40
C ARG A 60 3.43 -5.32 21.88
N GLY A 61 2.35 -5.45 21.11
CA GLY A 61 1.01 -4.98 21.49
C GLY A 61 0.69 -3.54 21.07
N ARG A 62 -0.47 -3.05 21.55
CA ARG A 62 -1.20 -1.87 21.00
C ARG A 62 -0.42 -0.55 20.95
N GLY A 63 0.50 -0.31 21.88
CA GLY A 63 1.26 0.96 21.94
C GLY A 63 2.34 1.08 20.88
N TYR A 64 2.93 -0.04 20.46
CA TYR A 64 4.03 -0.08 19.50
C TYR A 64 3.61 -0.54 18.11
N THR A 65 2.35 -0.94 17.95
CA THR A 65 1.86 -1.45 16.67
C THR A 65 2.04 -0.35 15.62
N PHE A 66 1.49 0.86 15.83
CA PHE A 66 1.62 1.98 14.88
C PHE A 66 3.04 2.17 14.32
N LEU A 67 3.98 2.33 15.24
CA LEU A 67 5.39 2.49 14.93
C LEU A 67 5.99 1.26 14.22
N GLY A 68 5.64 0.06 14.67
CA GLY A 68 6.12 -1.19 14.09
C GLY A 68 5.75 -1.38 12.62
N TYR A 69 4.56 -0.98 12.19
CA TYR A 69 4.18 -1.04 10.77
C TYR A 69 4.81 0.07 9.94
N LEU A 70 4.94 1.28 10.47
CA LEU A 70 5.69 2.32 9.75
C LEU A 70 7.12 1.85 9.46
N ILE A 71 7.77 1.27 10.47
CA ILE A 71 9.11 0.70 10.35
C ILE A 71 9.11 -0.48 9.38
N LEU A 72 8.13 -1.39 9.46
CA LEU A 72 8.00 -2.52 8.54
C LEU A 72 7.84 -2.05 7.08
N CYS A 73 6.95 -1.10 6.83
CA CYS A 73 6.70 -0.57 5.49
C CYS A 73 7.92 0.15 4.94
N ALA A 74 8.61 0.96 5.75
CA ALA A 74 9.86 1.59 5.36
C ALA A 74 10.91 0.54 4.97
N GLY A 75 11.07 -0.51 5.79
CA GLY A 75 11.99 -1.62 5.51
C GLY A 75 11.65 -2.35 4.21
N LEU A 76 10.37 -2.64 3.96
CA LEU A 76 9.91 -3.30 2.73
C LEU A 76 10.15 -2.43 1.47
N ILE A 77 9.95 -1.12 1.57
CA ILE A 77 10.25 -0.19 0.47
C ILE A 77 11.75 -0.20 0.17
N VAL A 78 12.61 -0.05 1.20
CA VAL A 78 14.07 -0.06 1.03
C VAL A 78 14.55 -1.41 0.48
N ALA A 79 14.00 -2.53 0.97
CA ALA A 79 14.32 -3.86 0.46
C ALA A 79 13.93 -4.01 -1.02
N THR A 80 12.76 -3.52 -1.41
CA THR A 80 12.28 -3.60 -2.79
C THR A 80 13.13 -2.74 -3.72
N VAL A 81 13.46 -1.51 -3.31
CA VAL A 81 14.37 -0.63 -4.06
C VAL A 81 15.74 -1.30 -4.22
N GLY A 82 16.30 -1.83 -3.13
CA GLY A 82 17.56 -2.57 -3.15
C GLY A 82 17.53 -3.75 -4.11
N ALA A 83 16.48 -4.56 -4.07
CA ALA A 83 16.29 -5.69 -4.98
C ALA A 83 16.23 -5.26 -6.45
N LEU A 84 15.49 -4.18 -6.75
CA LEU A 84 15.39 -3.65 -8.12
C LEU A 84 16.71 -3.08 -8.64
N LEU A 85 17.49 -2.44 -7.77
CA LEU A 85 18.83 -1.94 -8.11
C LEU A 85 19.81 -3.08 -8.41
N ILE A 86 19.78 -4.14 -7.60
CA ILE A 86 20.63 -5.32 -7.80
C ILE A 86 20.29 -6.02 -9.11
N ALA A 87 19.00 -6.20 -9.36
CA ALA A 87 18.52 -6.79 -10.62
C ALA A 87 18.75 -5.87 -11.84
N LYS A 88 19.21 -4.61 -11.67
CA LYS A 88 19.25 -3.57 -12.71
C LYS A 88 17.90 -3.38 -13.41
N ARG A 89 16.82 -3.64 -12.68
CA ARG A 89 15.44 -3.58 -13.15
C ARG A 89 14.72 -2.36 -12.60
N MET A 90 15.43 -1.33 -12.15
CA MET A 90 14.80 -0.11 -11.63
C MET A 90 13.85 0.54 -12.66
N THR A 91 14.31 0.58 -13.91
CA THR A 91 13.46 1.04 -15.02
C THR A 91 12.29 0.14 -15.25
N TRP A 92 12.32 -1.16 -14.93
CA TRP A 92 11.25 -2.15 -15.14
C TRP A 92 10.26 -2.19 -13.97
N GLY A 93 10.77 -2.17 -12.73
CA GLY A 93 10.02 -2.36 -11.49
C GLY A 93 9.50 -1.09 -10.82
N TRP A 94 9.67 0.10 -11.43
CA TRP A 94 9.05 1.34 -10.94
C TRP A 94 7.54 1.22 -10.62
N PRO A 95 6.70 0.37 -11.27
CA PRO A 95 5.31 0.26 -10.88
C PRO A 95 5.12 -0.33 -9.46
N LEU A 96 6.09 -1.11 -8.97
CA LEU A 96 6.10 -1.58 -7.57
C LEU A 96 6.29 -0.42 -6.59
N MET A 97 6.96 0.66 -7.01
CA MET A 97 7.12 1.89 -6.22
C MET A 97 5.82 2.67 -6.08
N ILE A 98 4.82 2.40 -6.92
CA ILE A 98 3.45 2.90 -6.74
C ILE A 98 2.68 1.97 -5.81
N THR A 99 2.77 0.67 -6.07
CA THR A 99 1.96 -0.35 -5.38
C THR A 99 2.26 -0.42 -3.88
N LEU A 100 3.53 -0.47 -3.50
CA LEU A 100 3.94 -0.73 -2.12
C LEU A 100 3.57 0.39 -1.14
N PRO A 101 3.82 1.68 -1.46
CA PRO A 101 3.34 2.77 -0.60
C PRO A 101 1.83 2.81 -0.50
N CYS A 102 1.12 2.49 -1.59
CA CYS A 102 -0.33 2.45 -1.59
C CYS A 102 -0.88 1.32 -0.70
N LEU A 103 -0.29 0.12 -0.75
CA LEU A 103 -0.63 -0.97 0.18
C LEU A 103 -0.26 -0.64 1.64
N ALA A 104 0.84 0.09 1.85
CA ALA A 104 1.23 0.61 3.16
C ALA A 104 0.23 1.65 3.69
N VAL A 105 -0.39 2.45 2.83
CA VAL A 105 -1.47 3.34 3.27
C VAL A 105 -2.74 2.54 3.57
N ALA A 106 -3.08 1.56 2.72
CA ALA A 106 -4.27 0.73 2.90
C ALA A 106 -4.25 -0.12 4.18
N GLY A 107 -3.11 -0.72 4.53
CA GLY A 107 -3.03 -1.58 5.72
C GLY A 107 -3.11 -0.82 7.06
N THR A 108 -2.93 0.51 7.07
CA THR A 108 -3.24 1.35 8.26
C THR A 108 -4.72 1.28 8.66
N TYR A 109 -5.62 0.87 7.75
CA TYR A 109 -7.05 0.70 8.01
C TYR A 109 -7.36 -0.23 9.19
N LEU A 110 -6.48 -1.19 9.47
CA LEU A 110 -6.67 -2.13 10.57
C LEU A 110 -6.49 -1.48 11.95
N TRP A 111 -6.02 -0.23 12.04
CA TRP A 111 -5.59 0.38 13.30
C TRP A 111 -6.41 1.59 13.75
N ALA A 112 -6.78 1.55 15.04
CA ALA A 112 -7.46 2.60 15.81
C ALA A 112 -8.87 3.00 15.32
N PRO A 113 -9.92 2.21 15.62
CA PRO A 113 -11.29 2.45 15.13
C PRO A 113 -12.10 3.50 15.90
N ARG A 114 -11.54 4.21 16.89
CA ARG A 114 -12.37 4.85 17.94
C ARG A 114 -13.04 6.18 17.57
N HIS A 115 -12.59 6.90 16.53
CA HIS A 115 -13.20 8.17 16.12
C HIS A 115 -13.90 8.06 14.74
N PRO A 116 -15.20 8.37 14.63
CA PRO A 116 -15.98 8.13 13.42
C PRO A 116 -15.56 8.99 12.21
N VAL A 117 -15.16 10.25 12.43
CA VAL A 117 -14.61 11.12 11.36
C VAL A 117 -13.28 10.59 10.85
N ALA A 118 -12.42 10.14 11.78
CA ALA A 118 -11.11 9.60 11.42
C ALA A 118 -11.28 8.30 10.63
N ARG A 119 -12.31 7.49 10.97
CA ARG A 119 -12.66 6.26 10.27
C ARG A 119 -13.13 6.51 8.84
N ALA A 120 -14.06 7.44 8.62
CA ALA A 120 -14.55 7.74 7.27
C ALA A 120 -13.45 8.32 6.37
N LEU A 121 -12.63 9.24 6.91
CA LEU A 121 -11.48 9.78 6.18
C LEU A 121 -10.43 8.69 5.88
N HIS A 122 -10.09 7.86 6.87
CA HIS A 122 -9.17 6.73 6.66
C HIS A 122 -9.71 5.71 5.65
N ARG A 123 -11.02 5.43 5.63
CA ARG A 123 -11.63 4.52 4.63
C ARG A 123 -11.52 5.07 3.22
N THR A 124 -11.77 6.36 3.04
CA THR A 124 -11.59 7.02 1.75
C THR A 124 -10.13 6.93 1.31
N VAL A 125 -9.19 7.28 2.20
CA VAL A 125 -7.75 7.22 1.90
C VAL A 125 -7.29 5.79 1.62
N ALA A 126 -7.73 4.81 2.41
CA ALA A 126 -7.40 3.40 2.21
C ALA A 126 -8.02 2.83 0.92
N GLY A 127 -9.26 3.19 0.60
CA GLY A 127 -9.91 2.79 -0.65
C GLY A 127 -9.22 3.39 -1.88
N LEU A 128 -8.86 4.68 -1.82
CA LEU A 128 -8.08 5.34 -2.85
C LEU A 128 -6.68 4.72 -2.97
N ALA A 129 -6.07 4.35 -1.85
CA ALA A 129 -4.77 3.68 -1.85
C ALA A 129 -4.88 2.27 -2.43
N LEU A 130 -5.92 1.49 -2.14
CA LEU A 130 -6.13 0.19 -2.79
C LEU A 130 -6.32 0.34 -4.30
N LEU A 131 -7.11 1.34 -4.74
CA LEU A 131 -7.23 1.64 -6.16
C LEU A 131 -5.88 2.02 -6.76
N ALA A 132 -5.13 2.94 -6.15
CA ALA A 132 -3.81 3.34 -6.63
C ALA A 132 -2.81 2.16 -6.61
N ALA A 133 -2.95 1.21 -5.69
CA ALA A 133 -2.12 0.00 -5.66
C ALA A 133 -2.32 -0.85 -6.91
N THR A 134 -3.52 -0.87 -7.51
CA THR A 134 -3.76 -1.61 -8.77
C THR A 134 -3.09 -0.97 -9.98
N LEU A 135 -2.70 0.32 -9.92
CA LEU A 135 -1.99 0.97 -11.03
C LEU A 135 -0.65 0.31 -11.32
N GLY A 136 0.07 -0.15 -10.29
CA GLY A 136 1.36 -0.78 -10.50
C GLY A 136 1.29 -2.09 -11.30
N PRO A 137 0.43 -3.05 -10.93
CA PRO A 137 0.11 -4.22 -11.76
C PRO A 137 -0.36 -3.85 -13.17
N ALA A 138 -1.25 -2.85 -13.31
CA ALA A 138 -1.72 -2.41 -14.62
C ALA A 138 -0.56 -1.90 -15.52
N PHE A 139 0.35 -1.10 -14.98
CA PHE A 139 1.55 -0.64 -15.69
C PHE A 139 2.53 -1.77 -16.00
N LEU A 140 2.66 -2.78 -15.13
CA LEU A 140 3.46 -3.98 -15.42
C LEU A 140 2.87 -4.78 -16.58
N LEU A 141 1.55 -4.97 -16.61
CA LEU A 141 0.85 -5.68 -17.68
C LEU A 141 0.94 -4.95 -19.03
N LEU A 142 0.74 -3.63 -19.03
CA LEU A 142 0.93 -2.77 -20.21
C LEU A 142 2.34 -2.92 -20.77
N ARG A 143 3.33 -2.89 -19.89
CA ARG A 143 4.73 -2.93 -20.32
C ARG A 143 5.20 -4.28 -20.79
N THR A 144 4.69 -5.36 -20.21
CA THR A 144 5.02 -6.73 -20.62
C THR A 144 4.26 -7.15 -21.87
N ALA A 145 3.40 -6.29 -22.42
CA ALA A 145 2.50 -6.58 -23.52
C ALA A 145 1.63 -7.82 -23.30
N LEU A 146 1.46 -8.24 -22.03
CA LEU A 146 0.61 -9.36 -21.64
C LEU A 146 -0.87 -9.02 -21.80
N PHE A 147 -1.20 -7.73 -21.78
CA PHE A 147 -2.57 -7.25 -21.94
C PHE A 147 -2.60 -5.89 -22.63
N THR A 148 -3.36 -5.80 -23.71
CA THR A 148 -3.64 -4.54 -24.42
C THR A 148 -4.87 -3.88 -23.81
N TRP A 149 -4.66 -2.76 -23.14
CA TRP A 149 -5.76 -1.99 -22.54
C TRP A 149 -6.35 -1.00 -23.57
N PRO A 150 -7.66 -0.73 -23.50
CA PRO A 150 -8.26 0.37 -24.26
C PRO A 150 -7.61 1.69 -23.86
N ALA A 151 -7.42 2.64 -24.79
CA ALA A 151 -6.76 3.92 -24.52
C ALA A 151 -7.37 4.71 -23.33
N HIS A 152 -8.66 4.51 -23.07
CA HIS A 152 -9.41 5.14 -21.98
C HIS A 152 -9.44 4.34 -20.68
N TRP A 153 -8.59 3.32 -20.47
CA TRP A 153 -8.57 2.53 -19.22
C TRP A 153 -8.39 3.41 -17.96
N TRP A 154 -7.68 4.53 -18.09
CA TRP A 154 -7.54 5.55 -17.04
C TRP A 154 -8.87 6.15 -16.58
N ALA A 155 -9.87 6.16 -17.45
CA ALA A 155 -11.19 6.66 -17.13
C ALA A 155 -11.91 5.79 -16.10
N LEU A 156 -11.69 4.47 -16.14
CA LEU A 156 -12.20 3.52 -15.14
C LEU A 156 -11.61 3.82 -13.76
N TYR A 157 -10.34 4.23 -13.70
CA TYR A 157 -9.71 4.66 -12.45
C TYR A 157 -10.33 5.93 -11.88
N MET A 158 -10.64 6.92 -12.71
CA MET A 158 -11.30 8.15 -12.27
C MET A 158 -12.71 7.87 -11.74
N ILE A 159 -13.47 7.02 -12.43
CA ILE A 159 -14.81 6.59 -11.98
C ILE A 159 -14.72 5.81 -10.68
N ALA A 160 -13.79 4.86 -10.56
CA ALA A 160 -13.62 4.07 -9.35
C ALA A 160 -13.18 4.93 -8.16
N ALA A 161 -12.26 5.88 -8.36
CA ALA A 161 -11.81 6.81 -7.33
C ALA A 161 -12.97 7.71 -6.85
N GLY A 162 -13.75 8.26 -7.79
CA GLY A 162 -14.94 9.02 -7.47
C GLY A 162 -15.99 8.18 -6.74
N ALA A 163 -16.21 6.93 -7.14
CA ALA A 163 -17.12 6.01 -6.46
C ALA A 163 -16.70 5.72 -5.02
N VAL A 164 -15.39 5.51 -4.76
CA VAL A 164 -14.87 5.33 -3.39
C VAL A 164 -15.15 6.56 -2.52
N VAL A 165 -14.90 7.76 -3.03
CA VAL A 165 -15.17 9.00 -2.30
C VAL A 165 -16.68 9.19 -2.06
N LEU A 166 -17.51 8.92 -3.07
CA LEU A 166 -18.96 9.05 -2.97
C LEU A 166 -19.57 8.05 -1.98
N LEU A 167 -19.15 6.78 -2.02
CA LEU A 167 -19.63 5.76 -1.08
C LEU A 167 -19.28 6.11 0.37
N ASN A 168 -18.08 6.64 0.62
CA ASN A 168 -17.70 7.13 1.94
C ASN A 168 -18.48 8.39 2.35
N ALA A 169 -18.79 9.29 1.41
CA ALA A 169 -19.64 10.45 1.64
C ALA A 169 -21.08 10.04 2.02
N LEU A 170 -21.61 8.98 1.42
CA LEU A 170 -22.92 8.41 1.75
C LEU A 170 -22.92 7.65 3.10
N GLU A 171 -21.76 7.22 3.58
CA GLU A 171 -21.62 6.59 4.89
C GLU A 171 -21.52 7.63 6.02
N LEU A 172 -21.04 8.85 5.75
CA LEU A 172 -20.91 9.95 6.73
C LEU A 172 -22.20 10.25 7.51
N PRO A 173 -23.40 10.32 6.88
CA PRO A 173 -24.67 10.54 7.57
C PRO A 173 -25.03 9.47 8.61
N ARG A 174 -24.49 8.25 8.46
CA ARG A 174 -24.74 7.14 9.39
C ARG A 174 -23.97 7.28 10.71
N HIS A 175 -23.07 8.26 10.80
CA HIS A 175 -22.27 8.51 11.98
C HIS A 175 -22.78 9.71 12.81
N PRO A 176 -22.63 9.66 14.15
CA PRO A 176 -23.04 10.74 15.05
C PRO A 176 -21.98 11.87 15.05
N ILE A 177 -21.82 12.56 13.92
CA ILE A 177 -20.83 13.63 13.71
C ILE A 177 -21.56 14.98 13.53
N ARG A 178 -21.07 16.02 14.20
CA ARG A 178 -21.52 17.41 13.99
C ARG A 178 -21.08 17.87 12.59
N TYR A 179 -21.99 18.46 11.80
CA TYR A 179 -21.76 18.85 10.39
C TYR A 179 -21.65 17.70 9.36
N ARG A 180 -22.15 16.49 9.68
CA ARG A 180 -22.12 15.32 8.78
C ARG A 180 -22.68 15.55 7.37
N LEU A 181 -23.75 16.33 7.25
CA LEU A 181 -24.38 16.62 5.95
C LEU A 181 -23.52 17.57 5.12
N GLN A 182 -22.92 18.60 5.75
CA GLN A 182 -22.01 19.53 5.08
C GLN A 182 -20.74 18.79 4.59
N GLY A 183 -20.20 17.89 5.40
CA GLY A 183 -19.08 17.03 5.02
C GLY A 183 -19.42 16.08 3.87
N ALA A 184 -20.60 15.47 3.87
CA ALA A 184 -21.06 14.62 2.78
C ALA A 184 -21.22 15.41 1.47
N THR A 185 -21.79 16.61 1.51
CA THR A 185 -21.94 17.47 0.32
C THR A 185 -20.60 17.97 -0.22
N LEU A 186 -19.65 18.29 0.65
CA LEU A 186 -18.30 18.71 0.26
C LEU A 186 -17.53 17.60 -0.46
N LEU A 187 -17.75 16.33 -0.09
CA LEU A 187 -17.12 15.17 -0.72
C LEU A 187 -17.85 14.73 -2.00
N ALA A 188 -19.17 14.87 -2.04
CA ALA A 188 -19.99 14.46 -3.19
C ALA A 188 -19.65 15.25 -4.47
N GLY A 189 -19.41 16.56 -4.36
CA GLY A 189 -19.07 17.41 -5.51
C GLY A 189 -17.84 16.92 -6.30
N PRO A 190 -16.64 16.86 -5.68
CA PRO A 190 -15.44 16.35 -6.33
C PRO A 190 -15.57 14.90 -6.82
N ALA A 191 -16.28 14.05 -6.07
CA ALA A 191 -16.52 12.67 -6.45
C ALA A 191 -17.33 12.55 -7.75
N ILE A 192 -18.44 13.29 -7.84
CA ILE A 192 -19.29 13.33 -9.03
C ILE A 192 -18.51 13.91 -10.21
N ILE A 193 -17.75 14.99 -10.01
CA ILE A 193 -16.91 15.59 -11.06
C ILE A 193 -15.89 14.56 -11.58
N ALA A 194 -15.21 13.84 -10.69
CA ALA A 194 -14.24 12.81 -11.09
C ALA A 194 -14.91 11.66 -11.86
N MET A 195 -16.10 11.22 -11.44
CA MET A 195 -16.87 10.21 -12.17
C MET A 195 -17.34 10.69 -13.54
N LEU A 196 -17.84 11.92 -13.64
CA LEU A 196 -18.26 12.52 -14.91
C LEU A 196 -17.08 12.74 -15.86
N LEU A 197 -15.92 13.15 -15.34
CA LEU A 197 -14.70 13.30 -16.11
C LEU A 197 -14.23 11.93 -16.64
N GLY A 198 -14.24 10.90 -15.81
CA GLY A 198 -13.97 9.54 -16.26
C GLY A 198 -14.99 9.08 -17.30
N PHE A 199 -16.29 9.25 -17.06
CA PHE A 199 -17.31 8.90 -18.05
C PHE A 199 -17.07 9.60 -19.39
N ARG A 200 -16.72 10.89 -19.37
CA ARG A 200 -16.35 11.66 -20.56
C ARG A 200 -15.16 11.05 -21.31
N PHE A 201 -14.11 10.65 -20.60
CA PHE A 201 -12.94 10.00 -21.20
C PHE A 201 -13.27 8.62 -21.79
N LEU A 202 -14.23 7.88 -21.22
CA LEU A 202 -14.74 6.64 -21.80
C LEU A 202 -15.49 6.88 -23.12
N THR A 203 -16.30 7.94 -23.19
CA THR A 203 -17.17 8.21 -24.35
C THR A 203 -16.49 9.03 -25.45
N GLY A 204 -15.23 9.43 -25.28
CA GLY A 204 -14.45 10.12 -26.33
C GLY A 204 -14.96 11.53 -26.69
N ALA A 205 -15.68 12.21 -25.78
CA ALA A 205 -16.30 13.50 -26.07
C ALA A 205 -15.32 14.69 -25.87
N LEU A 206 -14.31 14.81 -26.74
CA LEU A 206 -13.59 16.03 -27.17
C LEU A 206 -12.64 15.62 -28.34
N PRO A 207 -12.41 16.51 -29.32
CA PRO A 207 -11.92 16.22 -30.67
C PRO A 207 -10.54 15.57 -30.74
#